data_AF-A0A7X5DHX4-F1
#
_entry.id   AF-A0A7X5DHX4-F1
#
_cell.length_a   1.000
_cell.length_b   1.000
_cell.length_c   1.000
_cell.angle_alpha   90.00
_cell.angle_beta   90.00
_cell.angle_gamma   90.00
#
_symmetry.space_group_name_H-M   'P 1'
#
loop_
_entity.id
_entity.type
_entity.pdbx_description
1 polymer ?
#
loop_
_entity_poly.entity_id
_entity_poly.type
_entity_poly.pdbx_seq_one_letter_code
_entity_poly.pdbx_strand_id
1 'polypeptide(L)'
;KKIDESNIYTDNSSVVLYDYREARKKDAKILELVAEKKKHQEALDEGNALKRKDLEDAGLDLSEFSSEKSLLDAKNFLDMFTPDYQKLDAALDDSKIHLKFSNLTKAGKLPKNVVEASINCSSSSSDDSIICYIKYLKTGYPNMAEVHLWHNHVRISASIRTVEGDFRITYIVMSDMRKDYEKTLHHDNCPPASNNAIEIFSQAVKDYWGL
;
A
#
# COMPACT_ATOMS: atom_id res chain seq x y z
N LYS A 1 -34.86 -41.76 55.84
CA LYS A 1 -34.23 -41.14 54.66
C LYS A 1 -32.79 -40.79 55.04
N LYS A 2 -31.80 -41.57 54.56
CA LYS A 2 -30.38 -41.19 54.61
C LYS A 2 -30.13 -40.23 53.45
N ILE A 3 -29.47 -39.11 53.70
CA ILE A 3 -28.81 -38.31 52.66
C ILE A 3 -27.34 -38.64 52.79
N ASP A 4 -26.77 -39.09 51.67
CA ASP A 4 -25.39 -39.52 51.51
C ASP A 4 -24.57 -38.33 51.01
N GLU A 5 -23.63 -37.87 51.83
CA GLU A 5 -22.66 -36.82 51.46
C GLU A 5 -21.47 -37.47 50.75
N SER A 6 -21.61 -37.71 49.44
CA SER A 6 -20.46 -37.97 48.59
C SER A 6 -19.92 -36.64 48.04
N ASN A 7 -18.92 -36.10 48.75
CA ASN A 7 -18.06 -35.04 48.24
C ASN A 7 -17.28 -35.55 47.01
N ILE A 8 -17.73 -35.18 45.82
CA ILE A 8 -16.94 -35.29 44.59
C ILE A 8 -16.21 -33.95 44.40
N TYR A 9 -14.98 -33.86 44.90
CA TYR A 9 -14.04 -32.85 44.42
C TYR A 9 -13.69 -33.19 42.97
N THR A 10 -14.29 -32.50 42.01
CA THR A 10 -13.81 -32.50 40.62
C THR A 10 -12.70 -31.47 40.51
N ASP A 11 -11.52 -31.96 40.16
CA ASP A 11 -10.28 -31.20 39.99
C ASP A 11 -10.37 -30.26 38.77
N ASN A 12 -10.87 -29.04 39.01
CA ASN A 12 -10.92 -27.94 38.03
C ASN A 12 -9.53 -27.36 37.69
N SER A 13 -8.42 -27.86 38.26
CA SER A 13 -7.10 -27.29 38.03
C SER A 13 -6.55 -27.62 36.62
N SER A 14 -6.88 -28.79 36.09
CA SER A 14 -6.33 -29.31 34.83
C SER A 14 -6.82 -28.56 33.58
N VAL A 15 -8.09 -28.16 33.55
CA VAL A 15 -8.71 -27.42 32.42
C VAL A 15 -8.20 -25.98 32.38
N VAL A 16 -8.10 -25.33 33.54
CA VAL A 16 -7.54 -23.98 33.66
C VAL A 16 -6.06 -23.97 33.27
N LEU A 17 -5.26 -24.93 33.74
CA LEU A 17 -3.84 -25.05 33.38
C LEU A 17 -3.60 -25.30 31.88
N TYR A 18 -4.52 -25.98 31.18
CA TYR A 18 -4.41 -26.22 29.75
C TYR A 18 -4.64 -24.94 28.94
N ASP A 19 -5.64 -24.14 29.30
CA ASP A 19 -5.97 -22.87 28.65
C ASP A 19 -4.82 -21.84 28.80
N TYR A 20 -4.22 -21.76 29.99
CA TYR A 20 -3.03 -20.93 30.24
C TYR A 20 -1.77 -21.37 29.46
N ARG A 21 -1.62 -22.67 29.15
CA ARG A 21 -0.47 -23.17 28.37
C ARG A 21 -0.64 -22.84 26.88
N GLU A 22 -1.85 -22.96 26.34
CA GLU A 22 -2.14 -22.61 24.95
C GLU A 22 -2.10 -21.10 24.71
N ALA A 23 -2.57 -20.27 25.65
CA ALA A 23 -2.41 -18.82 25.61
C ALA A 23 -0.92 -18.41 25.56
N ARG A 24 -0.09 -18.96 26.44
CA ARG A 24 1.37 -18.67 26.45
C ARG A 24 2.09 -19.12 25.18
N LYS A 25 1.66 -20.22 24.55
CA LYS A 25 2.21 -20.64 23.24
C LYS A 25 1.83 -19.66 22.13
N LYS A 26 0.60 -19.14 22.12
CA LYS A 26 0.17 -18.11 21.16
C LYS A 26 0.96 -16.81 21.36
N ASP A 27 1.14 -16.38 22.60
CA ASP A 27 1.93 -15.18 22.91
C ASP A 27 3.39 -15.33 22.49
N ALA A 28 4.01 -16.49 22.77
CA ALA A 28 5.37 -16.79 22.33
C ALA A 28 5.50 -16.77 20.80
N LYS A 29 4.53 -17.33 20.08
CA LYS A 29 4.51 -17.32 18.61
C LYS A 29 4.30 -15.90 18.05
N ILE A 30 3.48 -15.07 18.69
CA ILE A 30 3.30 -13.66 18.30
C ILE A 30 4.62 -12.90 18.49
N LEU A 31 5.30 -13.09 19.63
CA LEU A 31 6.60 -12.46 19.89
C LEU A 31 7.67 -12.88 18.89
N GLU A 32 7.70 -14.16 18.52
CA GLU A 32 8.59 -14.67 17.47
C GLU A 32 8.31 -13.99 16.11
N LEU A 33 7.05 -13.95 15.68
CA LEU A 33 6.65 -13.28 14.44
C LEU A 33 6.96 -11.77 14.44
N VAL A 34 6.81 -11.09 15.58
CA VAL A 34 7.17 -9.68 15.73
C VAL A 34 8.68 -9.50 15.61
N ALA A 35 9.47 -10.38 16.23
CA ALA A 35 10.93 -10.34 16.13
C ALA A 35 11.42 -10.63 14.71
N GLU A 36 10.83 -11.60 14.02
CA GLU A 36 11.12 -11.91 12.61
C GLU A 36 10.78 -10.73 11.69
N LYS A 37 9.60 -10.13 11.86
CA LYS A 37 9.20 -8.92 11.11
C LYS A 37 10.17 -7.77 11.34
N LYS A 38 10.60 -7.56 12.58
CA LYS A 38 11.56 -6.52 12.92
C LYS A 38 12.91 -6.76 12.24
N LYS A 39 13.48 -7.97 12.35
CA LYS A 39 14.73 -8.32 11.67
C LYS A 39 14.65 -8.18 10.15
N HIS A 40 13.52 -8.59 9.58
CA HIS A 40 13.31 -8.44 8.14
C HIS A 40 13.26 -6.96 7.73
N GLN A 41 12.57 -6.12 8.51
CA GLN A 41 12.53 -4.68 8.26
C GLN A 41 13.91 -4.04 8.36
N GLU A 42 14.70 -4.37 9.39
CA GLU A 42 16.07 -3.90 9.56
C GLU A 42 16.94 -4.25 8.34
N ALA A 43 16.86 -5.50 7.85
CA ALA A 43 17.58 -5.91 6.65
C ALA A 43 17.13 -5.16 5.38
N LEU A 44 15.84 -4.85 5.26
CA LEU A 44 15.33 -4.03 4.15
C LEU A 44 15.84 -2.59 4.24
N ASP A 45 15.87 -2.00 5.43
CA ASP A 45 16.32 -0.64 5.67
C ASP A 45 17.83 -0.51 5.39
N GLU A 46 18.64 -1.47 5.84
CA GLU A 46 20.07 -1.58 5.51
C GLU A 46 20.29 -1.69 4.00
N GLY A 47 19.57 -2.62 3.35
CA GLY A 47 19.65 -2.79 1.91
C GLY A 47 19.23 -1.55 1.12
N ASN A 48 18.28 -0.77 1.65
CA ASN A 48 17.84 0.48 1.04
C ASN A 48 18.87 1.61 1.24
N ALA A 49 19.50 1.68 2.41
CA ALA A 49 20.58 2.63 2.70
C ALA A 49 21.81 2.40 1.81
N LEU A 50 22.18 1.14 1.58
CA LEU A 50 23.26 0.80 0.64
C LEU A 50 22.94 1.26 -0.78
N LYS A 51 21.72 0.99 -1.28
CA LYS A 51 21.31 1.46 -2.61
C LYS A 51 21.28 2.99 -2.72
N ARG A 52 20.81 3.67 -1.68
CA ARG A 52 20.83 5.14 -1.62
C ARG A 52 22.25 5.66 -1.80
N LYS A 53 23.21 5.08 -1.08
CA LYS A 53 24.63 5.44 -1.18
C LYS A 53 25.20 5.12 -2.57
N ASP A 54 24.94 3.94 -3.12
CA ASP A 54 25.44 3.56 -4.46
C ASP A 54 24.94 4.52 -5.55
N LEU A 55 23.70 5.01 -5.44
CA LEU A 55 23.14 5.99 -6.36
C LEU A 55 23.79 7.37 -6.19
N GLU A 56 24.01 7.81 -4.95
CA GLU A 56 24.72 9.06 -4.63
C GLU A 56 26.15 9.04 -5.17
N ASP A 57 26.89 7.95 -4.92
CA ASP A 57 28.25 7.73 -5.43
C ASP A 57 28.28 7.71 -6.99
N ALA A 58 27.19 7.27 -7.62
CA ALA A 58 27.00 7.33 -9.07
C ALA A 58 26.51 8.70 -9.59
N GLY A 59 26.44 9.71 -8.73
CA GLY A 59 26.13 11.10 -9.07
C GLY A 59 24.64 11.47 -9.05
N LEU A 60 23.80 10.70 -8.36
CA LEU A 60 22.41 11.09 -8.13
C LEU A 60 22.33 12.21 -7.09
N ASP A 61 21.66 13.30 -7.43
CA ASP A 61 21.33 14.34 -6.45
C ASP A 61 20.17 13.87 -5.55
N LEU A 62 20.49 13.56 -4.29
CA LEU A 62 19.51 13.05 -3.34
C LEU A 62 18.59 14.12 -2.76
N SER A 63 18.88 15.41 -2.95
CA SER A 63 18.07 16.51 -2.41
C SER A 63 16.68 16.60 -3.04
N GLU A 64 16.54 16.06 -4.26
CA GLU A 64 15.30 16.00 -5.02
C GLU A 64 14.32 14.91 -4.54
N PHE A 65 14.71 14.07 -3.57
CA PHE A 65 13.90 12.93 -3.10
C PHE A 65 13.58 13.07 -1.61
N SER A 66 12.48 13.74 -1.31
CA SER A 66 11.97 13.93 0.04
C SER A 66 10.56 13.36 0.22
N SER A 67 10.18 13.10 1.47
CA SER A 67 8.82 12.65 1.80
C SER A 67 7.80 13.75 1.50
N GLU A 68 8.13 15.01 1.79
CA GLU A 68 7.28 16.18 1.56
C GLU A 68 6.98 16.37 0.08
N LYS A 69 8.02 16.28 -0.77
CA LYS A 69 7.85 16.34 -2.22
C LYS A 69 6.98 15.17 -2.71
N SER A 70 7.23 13.98 -2.18
CA SER A 70 6.47 12.78 -2.57
C SER A 70 4.99 12.87 -2.20
N LEU A 71 4.68 13.49 -1.06
CA LEU A 71 3.30 13.75 -0.64
C LEU A 71 2.62 14.77 -1.56
N LEU A 72 3.32 15.85 -1.91
CA LEU A 72 2.82 16.86 -2.85
C LEU A 72 2.53 16.24 -4.22
N ASP A 73 3.46 15.45 -4.75
CA ASP A 73 3.27 14.76 -6.04
C ASP A 73 2.12 13.76 -5.98
N ALA A 74 1.97 13.02 -4.88
CA ALA A 74 0.83 12.11 -4.68
C ALA A 74 -0.50 12.88 -4.70
N LYS A 75 -0.59 13.99 -3.97
CA LYS A 75 -1.77 14.86 -3.97
C LYS A 75 -2.08 15.38 -5.38
N ASN A 76 -1.07 15.81 -6.13
CA ASN A 76 -1.26 16.28 -7.51
C ASN A 76 -1.81 15.18 -8.41
N PHE A 77 -1.29 13.94 -8.33
CA PHE A 77 -1.83 12.82 -9.09
C PHE A 77 -3.28 12.51 -8.69
N LEU A 78 -3.59 12.52 -7.40
CA LEU A 78 -4.93 12.28 -6.89
C LEU A 78 -5.93 13.33 -7.37
N ASP A 79 -5.59 14.62 -7.22
CA ASP A 79 -6.41 15.75 -7.66
C ASP A 79 -6.66 15.72 -9.17
N MET A 80 -5.65 15.39 -9.98
CA MET A 80 -5.75 15.41 -11.43
C MET A 80 -6.48 14.20 -12.02
N PHE A 81 -6.26 13.01 -11.48
CA PHE A 81 -6.66 11.76 -12.14
C PHE A 81 -7.73 10.98 -11.40
N THR A 82 -7.85 11.15 -10.09
CA THR A 82 -8.76 10.37 -9.25
C THR A 82 -9.41 11.24 -8.16
N PRO A 83 -10.04 12.38 -8.49
CA PRO A 83 -10.49 13.38 -7.52
C PRO A 83 -11.51 12.83 -6.51
N ASP A 84 -12.21 11.74 -6.84
CA ASP A 84 -13.11 11.03 -5.93
C ASP A 84 -12.43 10.47 -4.67
N TYR A 85 -11.09 10.48 -4.58
CA TYR A 85 -10.36 10.11 -3.37
C TYR A 85 -10.80 10.94 -2.14
N GLN A 86 -11.28 12.16 -2.35
CA GLN A 86 -11.77 13.06 -1.29
C GLN A 86 -13.04 12.53 -0.60
N LYS A 87 -13.71 11.52 -1.16
CA LYS A 87 -14.87 10.87 -0.55
C LYS A 87 -14.49 9.84 0.51
N LEU A 88 -13.21 9.46 0.56
CA LEU A 88 -12.72 8.47 1.51
C LEU A 88 -12.45 9.12 2.86
N ASP A 89 -12.70 8.37 3.92
CA ASP A 89 -12.28 8.71 5.28
C ASP A 89 -10.78 8.42 5.48
N ALA A 90 -9.92 8.93 4.60
CA ALA A 90 -8.47 8.72 4.64
C ALA A 90 -7.72 10.02 4.33
N ALA A 91 -7.10 10.59 5.35
CA ALA A 91 -6.31 11.82 5.19
C ALA A 91 -4.89 11.52 4.69
N LEU A 92 -4.43 12.28 3.70
CA LEU A 92 -3.05 12.20 3.20
C LEU A 92 -2.02 12.70 4.23
N ASP A 93 -2.43 13.60 5.13
CA ASP A 93 -1.53 14.19 6.13
C ASP A 93 -1.05 13.18 7.17
N ASP A 94 -1.81 12.09 7.38
CA ASP A 94 -1.46 10.98 8.28
C ASP A 94 -0.66 9.87 7.56
N SER A 95 -0.15 10.16 6.36
CA SER A 95 0.46 9.15 5.50
C SER A 95 1.79 8.62 6.03
N LYS A 96 1.98 7.31 5.87
CA LYS A 96 3.29 6.67 5.98
C LYS A 96 3.96 6.68 4.61
N ILE A 97 5.08 7.40 4.51
CA ILE A 97 5.85 7.53 3.28
C ILE A 97 7.14 6.73 3.40
N HIS A 98 7.33 5.81 2.46
CA HIS A 98 8.55 5.01 2.36
C HIS A 98 9.22 5.28 1.01
N LEU A 99 10.49 5.68 1.04
CA LEU A 99 11.31 5.87 -0.16
C LEU A 99 12.18 4.65 -0.39
N LYS A 100 12.00 3.99 -1.52
CA LYS A 100 12.75 2.82 -1.95
C LYS A 100 13.70 3.18 -3.09
N PHE A 101 14.99 3.01 -2.84
CA PHE A 101 16.05 3.27 -3.81
C PHE A 101 16.26 2.04 -4.71
N SER A 102 16.48 2.29 -5.99
CA SER A 102 16.74 1.26 -6.99
C SER A 102 18.22 0.84 -6.97
N ASN A 103 18.49 -0.39 -7.38
CA ASN A 103 19.88 -0.78 -7.66
C ASN A 103 20.40 -0.02 -8.89
N LEU A 104 21.72 0.16 -8.95
CA LEU A 104 22.38 0.50 -10.21
C LEU A 104 22.08 -0.58 -11.27
N THR A 105 22.14 -0.18 -12.53
CA THR A 105 22.09 -1.13 -13.65
C THR A 105 23.29 -2.09 -13.58
N LYS A 106 23.22 -3.21 -14.31
CA LYS A 106 24.36 -4.16 -14.42
C LYS A 106 25.67 -3.51 -14.87
N ALA A 107 25.60 -2.36 -15.55
CA ALA A 107 26.74 -1.59 -16.01
C ALA A 107 27.22 -0.54 -15.00
N GLY A 108 26.71 -0.54 -13.75
CA GLY A 108 27.04 0.45 -12.71
C GLY A 108 26.47 1.84 -12.95
N LYS A 109 25.53 2.00 -13.90
CA LYS A 109 24.91 3.30 -14.21
C LYS A 109 23.58 3.48 -13.48
N LEU A 110 23.19 4.74 -13.26
CA LEU A 110 21.87 5.09 -12.75
C LEU A 110 20.76 4.47 -13.62
N PRO A 111 19.78 3.77 -13.02
CA PRO A 111 18.61 3.27 -13.74
C PRO A 111 17.69 4.42 -14.20
N LYS A 112 16.73 4.13 -15.08
CA LYS A 112 15.73 5.12 -15.52
C LYS A 112 14.93 5.69 -14.34
N ASN A 113 14.38 4.80 -13.52
CA ASN A 113 13.71 5.17 -12.27
C ASN A 113 14.67 4.87 -11.12
N VAL A 114 14.98 5.88 -10.32
CA VAL A 114 15.99 5.79 -9.26
C VAL A 114 15.37 5.61 -7.87
N VAL A 115 14.17 6.17 -7.67
CA VAL A 115 13.44 6.14 -6.41
C VAL A 115 11.98 5.79 -6.67
N GLU A 116 11.40 4.99 -5.79
CA GLU A 116 9.96 4.75 -5.68
C GLU A 116 9.49 5.25 -4.32
N ALA A 117 8.56 6.22 -4.30
CA ALA A 117 7.85 6.59 -3.08
C ALA A 117 6.59 5.74 -2.95
N SER A 118 6.40 5.15 -1.78
CA SER A 118 5.18 4.44 -1.39
C SER A 118 4.48 5.25 -0.30
N ILE A 119 3.34 5.84 -0.63
CA ILE A 119 2.51 6.64 0.27
C ILE A 119 1.29 5.80 0.63
N ASN A 120 1.12 5.49 1.91
CA ASN A 120 -0.02 4.72 2.39
C ASN A 120 -0.78 5.52 3.45
N CYS A 121 -2.07 5.68 3.22
CA CYS A 121 -3.00 6.38 4.11
C CYS A 121 -4.17 5.43 4.38
N SER A 122 -4.54 5.24 5.63
CA SER A 122 -5.65 4.35 6.00
C SER A 122 -6.43 4.97 7.12
N SER A 123 -7.76 4.88 7.06
CA SER A 123 -8.61 5.25 8.18
C SER A 123 -8.33 4.38 9.40
N SER A 124 -8.51 4.97 10.58
CA SER A 124 -8.62 4.18 11.83
C SER A 124 -10.06 3.79 12.17
N SER A 125 -11.04 4.41 11.49
CA SER A 125 -12.48 4.28 11.74
C SER A 125 -13.24 3.55 10.64
N SER A 126 -12.66 3.38 9.45
CA SER A 126 -13.27 2.71 8.31
C SER A 126 -12.28 1.78 7.58
N ASP A 127 -12.77 1.03 6.60
CA ASP A 127 -11.94 0.23 5.68
C ASP A 127 -11.41 1.05 4.50
N ASP A 128 -11.40 2.38 4.62
CA ASP A 128 -10.93 3.27 3.56
C ASP A 128 -9.41 3.39 3.59
N SER A 129 -8.79 3.33 2.42
CA SER A 129 -7.38 3.61 2.29
C SER A 129 -7.00 4.15 0.91
N ILE A 130 -5.93 4.92 0.89
CA ILE A 130 -5.31 5.48 -0.29
C ILE A 130 -3.86 4.99 -0.32
N ILE A 131 -3.48 4.37 -1.43
CA ILE A 131 -2.09 3.95 -1.67
C ILE A 131 -1.62 4.57 -2.98
N CYS A 132 -0.52 5.32 -2.93
CA CYS A 132 0.13 5.86 -4.11
C CYS A 132 1.56 5.34 -4.20
N TYR A 133 1.93 4.80 -5.37
CA TYR A 133 3.30 4.47 -5.71
C TYR A 133 3.77 5.42 -6.81
N ILE A 134 4.85 6.17 -6.57
CA ILE A 134 5.40 7.12 -7.55
C ILE A 134 6.83 6.75 -7.85
N LYS A 135 7.16 6.55 -9.13
CA LYS A 135 8.53 6.29 -9.59
C LYS A 135 9.11 7.54 -10.21
N TYR A 136 10.29 7.91 -9.74
CA TYR A 136 10.98 9.14 -10.13
C TYR A 136 12.17 8.89 -11.04
N LEU A 137 12.37 9.82 -11.99
CA LEU A 137 13.58 9.93 -12.78
C LEU A 137 14.75 10.43 -11.92
N LYS A 138 15.96 10.32 -12.47
CA LYS A 138 17.17 10.93 -11.90
C LYS A 138 17.09 12.43 -11.65
N THR A 139 16.15 13.12 -12.30
CA THR A 139 15.93 14.57 -12.17
C THR A 139 14.96 14.93 -11.04
N GLY A 140 14.47 13.96 -10.26
CA GLY A 140 13.45 14.21 -9.25
C GLY A 140 12.02 14.30 -9.79
N TYR A 141 11.83 14.38 -11.11
CA TYR A 141 10.51 14.41 -11.73
C TYR A 141 9.83 13.04 -11.70
N PRO A 142 8.51 12.97 -11.40
CA PRO A 142 7.74 11.75 -11.57
C PRO A 142 7.79 11.25 -13.03
N ASN A 143 7.84 9.92 -13.22
CA ASN A 143 7.75 9.27 -14.53
C ASN A 143 6.51 8.39 -14.66
N MET A 144 6.06 7.81 -13.55
CA MET A 144 4.82 7.05 -13.49
C MET A 144 4.29 6.99 -12.07
N ALA A 145 2.98 6.81 -11.95
CA ALA A 145 2.33 6.57 -10.68
C ALA A 145 1.34 5.40 -10.79
N GLU A 146 1.13 4.71 -9.67
CA GLU A 146 -0.02 3.84 -9.42
C GLU A 146 -0.79 4.44 -8.26
N VAL A 147 -2.10 4.58 -8.43
CA VAL A 147 -3.01 5.03 -7.37
C VAL A 147 -3.99 3.90 -7.11
N HIS A 148 -4.18 3.56 -5.84
CA HIS A 148 -5.17 2.60 -5.38
C HIS A 148 -6.05 3.26 -4.34
N LEU A 149 -7.35 3.30 -4.63
CA LEU A 149 -8.34 3.78 -3.70
C LEU A 149 -9.17 2.59 -3.22
N TRP A 150 -9.29 2.44 -1.91
CA TRP A 150 -10.06 1.37 -1.27
C TRP A 150 -11.22 1.96 -0.50
N HIS A 151 -12.37 1.33 -0.67
CA HIS A 151 -13.56 1.54 0.13
C HIS A 151 -14.28 0.21 0.33
N ASN A 152 -14.53 -0.19 1.59
CA ASN A 152 -15.32 -1.38 1.92
C ASN A 152 -14.92 -2.65 1.13
N HIS A 153 -13.62 -2.98 1.14
CA HIS A 153 -13.01 -4.13 0.43
C HIS A 153 -13.02 -4.07 -1.11
N VAL A 154 -13.49 -2.97 -1.69
CA VAL A 154 -13.43 -2.72 -3.13
C VAL A 154 -12.31 -1.73 -3.41
N ARG A 155 -11.38 -2.13 -4.26
CA ARG A 155 -10.29 -1.30 -4.76
C ARG A 155 -10.60 -0.84 -6.18
N ILE A 156 -10.38 0.44 -6.46
CA ILE A 156 -10.28 0.97 -7.82
C ILE A 156 -8.88 1.53 -7.97
N SER A 157 -8.15 1.07 -8.98
CA SER A 157 -6.75 1.44 -9.22
C SER A 157 -6.56 2.08 -10.58
N ALA A 158 -5.69 3.08 -10.65
CA ALA A 158 -5.28 3.73 -11.89
C ALA A 158 -3.76 3.66 -12.05
N SER A 159 -3.31 3.20 -13.21
CA SER A 159 -1.91 3.31 -13.64
C SER A 159 -1.76 4.56 -14.49
N ILE A 160 -0.90 5.48 -14.07
CA ILE A 160 -0.65 6.77 -14.72
C ILE A 160 0.75 6.75 -15.32
N ARG A 161 0.88 7.16 -16.58
CA ARG A 161 2.16 7.17 -17.33
C ARG A 161 2.33 8.49 -18.07
N THR A 162 3.58 8.91 -18.23
CA THR A 162 3.94 9.95 -19.19
C THR A 162 3.87 9.40 -20.61
N VAL A 163 3.08 10.02 -21.48
CA VAL A 163 3.01 9.76 -22.91
C VAL A 163 3.10 11.09 -23.66
N GLU A 164 4.05 11.19 -24.58
CA GLU A 164 4.32 12.42 -25.37
C GLU A 164 4.58 13.68 -24.53
N GLY A 165 4.98 13.51 -23.26
CA GLY A 165 5.29 14.60 -22.33
C GLY A 165 4.20 14.86 -21.29
N ASP A 166 3.00 14.34 -21.50
CA ASP A 166 1.86 14.53 -20.60
C ASP A 166 1.50 13.26 -19.82
N PHE A 167 0.99 13.43 -18.60
CA PHE A 167 0.48 12.30 -17.82
C PHE A 167 -0.93 11.93 -18.26
N ARG A 168 -1.16 10.62 -18.43
CA ARG A 168 -2.50 10.06 -18.64
C ARG A 168 -2.68 8.73 -17.93
N ILE A 169 -3.92 8.41 -17.60
CA ILE A 169 -4.28 7.07 -17.09
C ILE A 169 -4.20 6.09 -18.26
N THR A 170 -3.36 5.06 -18.14
CA THR A 170 -3.20 4.03 -19.17
C THR A 170 -3.93 2.73 -18.84
N TYR A 171 -4.31 2.55 -17.58
CA TYR A 171 -4.96 1.33 -17.10
C TYR A 171 -5.83 1.65 -15.89
N ILE A 172 -7.03 1.08 -15.84
CA ILE A 172 -7.92 1.11 -14.68
C ILE A 172 -8.38 -0.30 -14.38
N VAL A 173 -8.29 -0.70 -13.12
CA VAL A 173 -8.77 -2.00 -12.64
C VAL A 173 -9.58 -1.82 -11.36
N MET A 174 -10.69 -2.55 -11.27
CA MET A 174 -11.48 -2.68 -10.05
C MET A 174 -11.32 -4.11 -9.52
N SER A 175 -11.15 -4.26 -8.21
CA SER A 175 -11.17 -5.57 -7.55
C SER A 175 -12.03 -5.55 -6.29
N ASP A 176 -12.83 -6.61 -6.09
CA ASP A 176 -13.66 -6.84 -4.89
C ASP A 176 -13.10 -8.06 -4.14
N MET A 177 -12.42 -7.79 -3.02
CA MET A 177 -11.72 -8.82 -2.24
C MET A 177 -12.66 -9.83 -1.58
N ARG A 178 -13.94 -9.46 -1.39
CA ARG A 178 -14.93 -10.38 -0.80
C ARG A 178 -15.35 -11.47 -1.78
N LYS A 179 -15.26 -11.18 -3.08
CA LYS A 179 -15.69 -12.07 -4.17
C LYS A 179 -14.51 -12.70 -4.92
N ASP A 180 -13.28 -12.36 -4.54
CA ASP A 180 -12.07 -12.70 -5.28
C ASP A 180 -12.22 -12.35 -6.77
N TYR A 181 -12.68 -11.12 -7.03
CA TYR A 181 -13.08 -10.67 -8.36
C TYR A 181 -12.24 -9.48 -8.80
N GLU A 182 -11.78 -9.50 -10.05
CA GLU A 182 -11.07 -8.39 -10.69
C GLU A 182 -11.63 -8.12 -12.09
N LYS A 183 -11.74 -6.84 -12.45
CA LYS A 183 -12.22 -6.37 -13.75
C LYS A 183 -11.39 -5.21 -14.26
N THR A 184 -10.81 -5.36 -15.44
CA THR A 184 -10.23 -4.24 -16.19
C THR A 184 -11.34 -3.33 -16.71
N LEU A 185 -11.26 -2.04 -16.40
CA LEU A 185 -12.23 -1.02 -16.81
C LEU A 185 -11.70 -0.15 -17.95
N HIS A 186 -10.38 0.05 -18.00
CA HIS A 186 -9.71 0.81 -19.05
C HIS A 186 -8.33 0.23 -19.33
N HIS A 187 -7.93 0.20 -20.60
CA HIS A 187 -6.55 -0.07 -21.01
C HIS A 187 -6.26 0.65 -22.32
N ASP A 188 -5.21 1.48 -22.35
CA ASP A 188 -4.82 2.29 -23.52
C ASP A 188 -4.55 1.48 -24.81
N ASN A 189 -4.21 0.19 -24.73
CA ASN A 189 -4.03 -0.68 -25.90
C ASN A 189 -5.36 -1.12 -26.54
N CYS A 190 -6.50 -0.79 -25.91
CA CYS A 190 -7.85 -1.04 -26.40
C CYS A 190 -8.72 0.18 -26.05
N PRO A 191 -8.51 1.34 -26.69
CA PRO A 191 -9.21 2.57 -26.32
C PRO A 191 -10.72 2.39 -26.56
N PRO A 192 -11.59 2.62 -25.56
CA PRO A 192 -13.02 2.78 -25.80
C PRO A 192 -13.26 4.00 -26.70
N ALA A 193 -14.29 3.92 -27.56
CA ALA A 193 -14.53 4.88 -28.65
C ALA A 193 -14.86 6.33 -28.22
N SER A 194 -14.99 6.66 -26.93
CA SER A 194 -15.47 8.00 -26.55
C SER A 194 -15.24 8.50 -25.12
N ASN A 195 -14.61 7.76 -24.20
CA ASN A 195 -14.62 8.18 -22.78
C ASN A 195 -13.23 8.55 -22.25
N ASN A 196 -13.18 9.69 -21.55
CA ASN A 196 -12.02 10.13 -20.79
C ASN A 196 -11.76 9.12 -19.66
N ALA A 197 -10.54 8.60 -19.52
CA ALA A 197 -10.21 7.60 -18.51
C ALA A 197 -10.55 8.06 -17.07
N ILE A 198 -10.49 9.38 -16.81
CA ILE A 198 -10.91 9.97 -15.54
C ILE A 198 -12.41 9.75 -15.30
N GLU A 199 -13.25 9.90 -16.32
CA GLU A 199 -14.69 9.66 -16.22
C GLU A 199 -14.99 8.18 -15.97
N ILE A 200 -14.23 7.26 -16.60
CA ILE A 200 -14.34 5.83 -16.34
C ILE A 200 -14.01 5.53 -14.87
N PHE A 201 -12.95 6.14 -14.34
CA PHE A 201 -12.56 5.99 -12.95
C PHE A 201 -13.66 6.50 -12.01
N SER A 202 -14.14 7.72 -12.22
CA SER A 202 -15.19 8.33 -11.40
C SER A 202 -16.51 7.58 -11.49
N GLN A 203 -16.86 7.03 -12.65
CA GLN A 203 -18.06 6.21 -12.80
C GLN A 203 -17.93 4.90 -12.01
N ALA A 204 -16.74 4.27 -12.04
CA ALA A 204 -16.48 3.08 -11.25
C ALA A 204 -16.63 3.35 -9.75
N VAL A 205 -16.14 4.51 -9.26
CA VAL A 205 -16.34 4.90 -7.87
C VAL A 205 -17.83 4.93 -7.52
N LYS A 206 -18.66 5.57 -8.34
CA LYS A 206 -20.12 5.63 -8.11
C LYS A 206 -20.75 4.24 -8.13
N ASP A 207 -20.43 3.44 -9.15
CA ASP A 207 -21.06 2.13 -9.39
C ASP A 207 -20.72 1.12 -8.30
N TYR A 208 -19.49 1.14 -7.80
CA TYR A 208 -18.98 0.10 -6.92
C TYR A 208 -18.93 0.50 -5.43
N TRP A 209 -18.82 1.79 -5.13
CA TRP A 209 -18.84 2.26 -3.73
C TRP A 209 -20.23 2.72 -3.29
N GLY A 210 -21.11 3.10 -4.21
CA GLY A 210 -22.44 3.60 -3.87
C GLY A 210 -22.42 4.96 -3.17
N LEU A 211 -21.39 5.78 -3.46
CA LEU A 211 -21.15 7.13 -2.91
C LEU A 211 -21.48 8.23 -3.93
#